data_AF-A0A445BB70-F1
#
_entry.id   AF-A0A445BB70-F1
#
_cell.length_a   1.000
_cell.length_b   1.000
_cell.length_c   1.000
_cell.angle_alpha   90.00
_cell.angle_beta   90.00
_cell.angle_gamma   90.00
#
_symmetry.space_group_name_H-M   'P 1'
#
loop_
_entity.id
_entity.type
_entity.pdbx_description
1 polymer ?
#
loop_
_entity_poly.entity_id
_entity_poly.type
_entity_poly.pdbx_seq_one_letter_code
_entity_poly.pdbx_strand_id
1 'polypeptide(L)'
;MATPQESVQGSSTCNFFTKFSSLSSLAKLLLPTPRRLKLDPSNKLFLLYEPGKQVRSAIKIKNTSKSHVAFKFQTTAPKSCFMRPPGAILSPGESLIATVFKFVEPPENNEKPQKPALKFKIMSLKVKGPMD
;
A
#
# COMPACT_ATOMS: atom_id res chain seq x y z
N MET A 1 -18.29 18.08 -50.44
CA MET A 1 -18.90 19.16 -49.63
C MET A 1 -18.28 19.05 -48.24
N ALA A 2 -17.15 19.71 -48.00
CA ALA A 2 -17.02 21.05 -47.42
C ALA A 2 -17.29 21.07 -45.89
N THR A 3 -16.18 21.08 -45.13
CA THR A 3 -15.97 21.52 -43.73
C THR A 3 -16.33 23.02 -43.56
N PRO A 4 -16.49 23.61 -42.33
CA PRO A 4 -15.37 23.99 -41.43
C PRO A 4 -15.65 23.92 -39.90
N GLN A 5 -14.67 23.53 -39.07
CA GLN A 5 -13.78 24.35 -38.18
C GLN A 5 -14.46 24.72 -36.83
N GLU A 6 -13.80 24.84 -35.65
CA GLU A 6 -12.45 25.31 -35.29
C GLU A 6 -12.12 24.89 -33.82
N SER A 7 -10.92 24.33 -33.51
CA SER A 7 -9.75 24.89 -32.75
C SER A 7 -10.05 25.51 -31.35
N VAL A 8 -9.25 25.26 -30.28
CA VAL A 8 -7.99 25.98 -29.96
C VAL A 8 -6.97 25.11 -29.18
N GLN A 9 -5.72 25.46 -29.45
CA GLN A 9 -4.40 24.92 -29.07
C GLN A 9 -3.96 25.26 -27.63
N GLY A 10 -3.25 24.34 -26.99
CA GLY A 10 -2.39 24.61 -25.83
C GLY A 10 -1.02 24.00 -26.06
N SER A 11 -0.09 24.78 -26.62
CA SER A 11 1.28 24.38 -26.88
C SER A 11 2.13 24.48 -25.61
N SER A 12 2.97 23.48 -25.36
CA SER A 12 4.23 23.69 -24.63
C SER A 12 5.30 22.79 -25.24
N THR A 13 6.01 23.32 -26.22
CA THR A 13 7.31 22.81 -26.65
C THR A 13 8.34 23.15 -25.58
N CYS A 14 9.04 22.14 -25.07
CA CYS A 14 10.43 22.31 -24.68
C CYS A 14 11.25 21.25 -25.41
N ASN A 15 11.99 21.70 -26.43
CA ASN A 15 13.02 20.92 -27.10
C ASN A 15 14.15 20.66 -26.11
N PHE A 16 14.38 19.39 -25.75
CA PHE A 16 15.68 18.94 -25.29
C PHE A 16 16.10 17.73 -26.13
N PHE A 17 17.04 18.03 -27.03
CA PHE A 17 18.03 17.18 -27.69
C PHE A 17 17.93 15.66 -27.50
N THR A 18 17.74 15.01 -28.65
CA THR A 18 18.23 13.68 -29.03
C THR A 18 19.10 12.93 -28.02
N LYS A 19 18.59 11.78 -27.54
CA LYS A 19 19.41 10.58 -27.36
C LYS A 19 18.55 9.34 -27.62
N PHE A 20 18.75 8.69 -28.76
CA PHE A 20 18.28 7.31 -28.93
C PHE A 20 18.95 6.46 -27.85
N SER A 21 18.19 5.99 -26.86
CA SER A 21 18.68 4.96 -25.94
C SER A 21 17.59 3.95 -25.62
N SER A 22 17.61 2.88 -26.42
CA SER A 22 17.18 1.53 -26.06
C SER A 22 15.67 1.29 -25.89
N LEU A 23 15.13 0.42 -26.75
CA LEU A 23 13.83 -0.26 -26.59
C LEU A 23 13.67 -0.95 -25.21
N SER A 24 14.77 -1.21 -24.49
CA SER A 24 14.73 -1.74 -23.12
C SER A 24 14.05 -0.80 -22.12
N SER A 25 14.07 0.52 -22.35
CA SER A 25 13.39 1.50 -21.51
C SER A 25 11.87 1.42 -21.65
N LEU A 26 11.39 1.09 -22.87
CA LEU A 26 9.98 0.83 -23.13
C LEU A 26 9.54 -0.54 -22.61
N ALA A 27 10.41 -1.57 -22.67
CA ALA A 27 10.10 -2.89 -22.12
C ALA A 27 9.81 -2.87 -20.61
N LYS A 28 10.41 -1.93 -19.86
CA LYS A 28 10.13 -1.76 -18.41
C LYS A 28 8.72 -1.25 -18.10
N LEU A 29 8.02 -0.63 -19.06
CA LEU A 29 6.61 -0.23 -18.89
C LEU A 29 5.67 -1.44 -18.87
N LEU A 30 6.08 -2.58 -19.42
CA LEU A 30 5.30 -3.81 -19.47
C LEU A 30 5.42 -4.63 -18.18
N LEU A 31 6.44 -4.37 -17.36
CA LEU A 31 6.67 -5.09 -16.10
C LEU A 31 5.85 -4.45 -14.97
N PRO A 32 5.19 -5.25 -14.11
CA PRO A 32 4.51 -4.74 -12.94
C PRO A 32 5.45 -3.86 -12.11
N THR A 33 5.03 -2.64 -11.79
CA THR A 33 5.84 -1.74 -10.97
C THR A 33 6.12 -2.40 -9.62
N PRO A 34 7.38 -2.54 -9.20
CA PRO A 34 7.72 -3.21 -7.96
C PRO A 34 7.07 -2.48 -6.77
N ARG A 35 6.53 -3.26 -5.83
CA ARG A 35 5.95 -2.69 -4.60
C ARG A 35 7.05 -1.98 -3.81
N ARG A 36 6.74 -0.76 -3.33
CA ARG A 36 7.70 0.09 -2.60
C ARG A 36 8.01 -0.44 -1.20
N LEU A 37 7.08 -1.21 -0.64
CA LEU A 37 7.19 -1.86 0.66
C LEU A 37 7.21 -3.38 0.51
N LYS A 38 8.12 -4.02 1.24
CA LYS A 38 8.11 -5.46 1.49
C LYS A 38 7.45 -5.72 2.83
N LEU A 39 6.47 -6.62 2.84
CA LEU A 39 5.75 -7.06 4.04
C LEU A 39 6.20 -8.47 4.41
N ASP A 40 6.39 -8.71 5.70
CA ASP A 40 6.70 -10.02 6.26
C ASP A 40 5.88 -10.25 7.55
N PRO A 41 4.87 -11.14 7.52
CA PRO A 41 4.47 -11.99 6.40
C PRO A 41 3.84 -11.19 5.25
N SER A 42 3.91 -11.74 4.03
CA SER A 42 3.63 -10.98 2.80
C SER A 42 2.16 -10.92 2.36
N ASN A 43 1.32 -11.86 2.80
CA ASN A 43 -0.06 -12.01 2.30
C ASN A 43 -1.09 -12.21 3.42
N LYS A 44 -0.85 -13.16 4.33
CA LYS A 44 -1.78 -13.51 5.41
C LYS A 44 -1.11 -13.31 6.76
N LEU A 45 -1.86 -12.71 7.69
CA LEU A 45 -1.50 -12.67 9.11
C LEU A 45 -2.39 -13.68 9.84
N PHE A 46 -1.75 -14.62 10.54
CA PHE A 46 -2.46 -15.53 11.42
C PHE A 46 -2.64 -14.86 12.78
N LEU A 47 -3.91 -14.79 13.21
CA LEU A 47 -4.31 -14.33 14.52
C LEU A 47 -4.96 -15.53 15.21
N LEU A 48 -4.31 -16.04 16.25
CA LEU A 48 -4.87 -17.12 17.06
C LEU A 48 -6.20 -16.66 17.66
N TYR A 49 -7.25 -17.45 17.50
CA TYR A 49 -8.60 -17.09 17.91
C TYR A 49 -8.80 -17.41 19.39
N GLU A 50 -9.05 -16.37 20.19
CA GLU A 50 -9.40 -16.48 21.61
C GLU A 50 -10.67 -15.66 21.87
N PRO A 51 -11.85 -16.29 22.08
CA PRO A 51 -13.09 -15.59 22.38
C PRO A 51 -12.94 -14.63 23.57
N GLY A 52 -13.48 -13.42 23.44
CA GLY A 52 -13.46 -12.42 24.52
C GLY A 52 -12.09 -11.81 24.80
N LYS A 53 -11.04 -12.20 24.06
CA LYS A 53 -9.70 -11.62 24.17
C LYS A 53 -9.35 -10.79 22.94
N GLN A 54 -8.48 -9.82 23.16
CA GLN A 54 -7.80 -9.11 22.08
C GLN A 54 -6.62 -9.95 21.60
N VAL A 55 -6.63 -10.31 20.33
CA VAL A 55 -5.57 -11.11 19.69
C VAL A 55 -4.65 -10.18 18.90
N ARG A 56 -3.36 -10.51 18.83
CA ARG A 56 -2.36 -9.66 18.17
C ARG A 56 -1.39 -10.47 17.32
N SER A 57 -0.95 -9.89 16.21
CA SER A 57 0.08 -10.46 15.33
C SER A 57 0.98 -9.36 14.81
N ALA A 58 2.28 -9.65 14.67
CA ALA A 58 3.27 -8.69 14.22
C ALA A 58 3.48 -8.81 12.70
N ILE A 59 3.71 -7.67 12.06
CA ILE A 59 4.08 -7.56 10.65
C ILE A 59 5.28 -6.64 10.52
N LYS A 60 6.32 -7.11 9.85
CA LYS A 60 7.48 -6.30 9.49
C LYS A 60 7.23 -5.63 8.14
N ILE A 61 7.40 -4.33 8.11
CA ILE A 61 7.24 -3.47 6.94
C ILE A 61 8.62 -2.88 6.63
N LYS A 62 9.17 -3.16 5.45
CA LYS A 62 10.46 -2.62 5.02
C LYS A 62 10.31 -1.77 3.77
N ASN A 63 10.87 -0.56 3.77
CA ASN A 63 11.02 0.23 2.57
C ASN A 63 12.17 -0.33 1.72
N THR A 64 11.84 -0.87 0.56
CA THR A 64 12.83 -1.40 -0.40
C THR A 64 13.11 -0.43 -1.55
N SER A 65 12.54 0.77 -1.50
CA SER A 65 12.72 1.81 -2.50
C SER A 65 13.85 2.78 -2.12
N LYS A 66 14.28 3.61 -3.08
CA LYS A 66 15.31 4.65 -2.90
C LYS A 66 14.75 5.99 -2.41
N SER A 67 13.46 6.06 -2.07
CA SER A 67 12.81 7.30 -1.64
C SER A 67 12.09 7.09 -0.32
N HIS A 68 11.74 8.19 0.37
CA HIS A 68 10.87 8.12 1.54
C HIS A 68 9.50 7.62 1.13
N VAL A 69 8.93 6.73 1.95
CA VAL A 69 7.63 6.12 1.69
C VAL A 69 6.74 6.27 2.91
N ALA A 70 5.63 6.99 2.74
CA ALA A 70 4.55 6.99 3.71
C ALA A 70 3.66 5.77 3.51
N PHE A 71 3.14 5.20 4.60
CA PHE A 71 2.13 4.15 4.51
C PHE A 71 0.95 4.40 5.45
N LYS A 72 -0.19 3.80 5.12
CA LYS A 72 -1.40 3.81 5.94
C LYS A 72 -2.05 2.43 5.94
N PHE A 73 -2.43 1.97 7.13
CA PHE A 73 -3.24 0.78 7.34
C PHE A 73 -4.70 1.07 7.05
N GLN A 74 -5.34 0.17 6.30
CA GLN A 74 -6.76 0.17 6.02
C GLN A 74 -7.30 -1.23 6.27
N THR A 75 -8.52 -1.33 6.78
CA THR A 75 -9.18 -2.60 7.03
C THR A 75 -10.66 -2.48 6.71
N THR A 76 -11.30 -3.60 6.38
CA THR A 76 -12.75 -3.66 6.20
C THR A 76 -13.52 -3.69 7.53
N ALA A 77 -12.83 -3.82 8.68
CA ALA A 77 -13.46 -3.74 10.01
C ALA A 77 -12.63 -2.91 11.00
N PRO A 78 -12.67 -1.57 10.90
CA PRO A 78 -11.83 -0.68 11.72
C PRO A 78 -12.17 -0.71 13.21
N LYS A 79 -13.40 -1.09 13.59
CA LYS A 79 -13.80 -1.23 15.00
C LYS A 79 -13.11 -2.40 15.69
N SER A 80 -12.93 -3.50 14.96
CA SER A 80 -12.41 -4.75 15.52
C SER A 80 -11.02 -5.12 15.03
N CYS A 81 -10.43 -4.42 14.05
CA CYS A 81 -9.10 -4.69 13.51
C CYS A 81 -8.34 -3.38 13.28
N PHE A 82 -7.23 -3.18 13.97
CA PHE A 82 -6.41 -1.97 13.82
C PHE A 82 -4.93 -2.28 13.98
N MET A 83 -4.07 -1.38 13.50
CA MET A 83 -2.62 -1.55 13.54
C MET A 83 -1.97 -0.45 14.39
N ARG A 84 -0.88 -0.79 15.08
CA ARG A 84 -0.03 0.15 15.82
C ARG A 84 1.42 0.05 15.31
N PRO A 85 2.01 1.15 14.80
CA PRO A 85 1.34 2.39 14.42
C PRO A 85 0.40 2.17 13.20
N PRO A 86 -0.65 3.01 13.02
CA PRO A 86 -1.57 2.89 11.87
C PRO A 86 -0.94 3.38 10.55
N GLY A 87 0.15 4.14 10.62
CA GLY A 87 0.89 4.67 9.49
C GLY A 87 2.22 5.25 9.97
N ALA A 88 3.20 5.32 9.09
CA ALA A 88 4.48 5.99 9.32
C ALA A 88 5.13 6.37 7.99
N ILE A 89 6.18 7.20 8.05
CA ILE A 89 7.07 7.47 6.93
C ILE A 89 8.35 6.68 7.18
N LEU A 90 8.74 5.85 6.21
CA LEU A 90 9.96 5.05 6.25
C LEU A 90 10.99 5.62 5.29
N SER A 91 12.18 5.85 5.80
CA SER A 91 13.38 6.21 5.04
C SER A 91 13.80 5.06 4.12
N PRO A 92 14.59 5.31 3.07
CA PRO A 92 15.12 4.24 2.22
C PRO A 92 15.83 3.16 3.04
N GLY A 93 15.44 1.90 2.89
CA GLY A 93 16.03 0.76 3.61
C GLY A 93 15.49 0.52 5.03
N GLU A 94 14.77 1.48 5.61
CA GLU A 94 14.21 1.40 6.96
C GLU A 94 13.16 0.28 7.08
N SER A 95 13.10 -0.34 8.26
CA SER A 95 12.06 -1.31 8.58
C SER A 95 11.41 -1.03 9.92
N LEU A 96 10.10 -1.23 9.98
CA LEU A 96 9.27 -1.07 11.16
C LEU A 96 8.53 -2.38 11.44
N ILE A 97 8.46 -2.78 12.71
CA ILE A 97 7.56 -3.84 13.16
C ILE A 97 6.27 -3.17 13.66
N ALA A 98 5.16 -3.47 13.00
CA ALA A 98 3.84 -3.01 13.39
C ALA A 98 3.03 -4.18 13.95
N THR A 99 2.15 -3.89 14.91
CA THR A 99 1.29 -4.90 15.53
C THR A 99 -0.14 -4.71 15.07
N VAL A 100 -0.73 -5.74 14.48
CA VAL A 100 -2.15 -5.79 14.12
C VAL A 100 -2.91 -6.43 15.28
N PHE A 101 -3.87 -5.70 15.81
CA PHE A 101 -4.79 -6.14 16.84
C PHE A 101 -6.11 -6.51 16.22
N LYS A 102 -6.74 -7.58 16.73
CA LYS A 102 -8.12 -7.93 16.43
C LYS A 102 -8.87 -8.19 17.72
N PHE A 103 -10.04 -7.58 17.87
CA PHE A 103 -10.98 -7.93 18.93
C PHE A 103 -11.87 -9.08 18.46
N VAL A 104 -11.99 -10.12 19.29
CA VAL A 104 -12.85 -11.27 19.02
C VAL A 104 -14.11 -11.13 19.86
N GLU A 105 -15.16 -10.59 19.24
CA GLU A 105 -16.49 -10.58 19.85
C GLU A 105 -16.97 -12.03 20.09
N PRO A 106 -17.44 -12.35 21.31
CA PRO A 106 -18.10 -13.62 21.61
C PRO A 106 -19.24 -13.86 20.63
N PRO A 107 -19.47 -15.10 20.17
CA PRO A 107 -20.66 -15.42 19.40
C PRO A 107 -21.90 -15.27 20.30
N GLU A 108 -22.87 -14.44 19.89
CA GLU A 108 -24.14 -14.25 20.63
C GLU A 108 -25.17 -15.36 20.34
N ASN A 109 -24.92 -16.29 19.40
CA ASN A 109 -25.85 -17.37 19.05
C ASN A 109 -25.09 -18.69 18.76
N ASN A 110 -25.74 -19.84 19.01
CA ASN A 110 -25.24 -21.22 18.87
C ASN A 110 -24.90 -21.65 17.42
N GLU A 111 -24.65 -20.71 16.51
CA GLU A 111 -24.29 -20.98 15.14
C GLU A 111 -22.76 -20.95 14.98
N LYS A 112 -22.22 -21.94 14.27
CA LYS A 112 -20.78 -22.06 13.98
C LYS A 112 -20.25 -20.72 13.45
N PRO A 113 -19.07 -20.25 13.90
CA PRO A 113 -18.55 -18.93 13.52
C PRO A 113 -18.10 -18.94 12.05
N GLN A 114 -19.03 -18.73 11.13
CA GLN A 114 -18.75 -18.48 9.72
C GLN A 114 -18.42 -16.99 9.51
N LYS A 115 -17.55 -16.41 10.36
CA LYS A 115 -17.17 -15.00 10.24
C LYS A 115 -16.30 -14.84 8.98
N PRO A 116 -16.64 -13.93 8.04
CA PRO A 116 -15.86 -13.72 6.83
C PRO A 116 -14.42 -13.33 7.18
N ALA A 117 -13.46 -13.80 6.39
CA ALA A 117 -12.06 -13.47 6.58
C ALA A 117 -11.87 -11.94 6.51
N LEU A 118 -11.40 -11.35 7.60
CA LEU A 118 -11.07 -9.93 7.67
C LEU A 118 -9.98 -9.59 6.66
N LYS A 119 -10.20 -8.51 5.90
CA LYS A 119 -9.25 -8.02 4.90
C LYS A 119 -8.67 -6.70 5.36
N PHE A 120 -7.35 -6.59 5.27
CA PHE A 120 -6.64 -5.34 5.48
C PHE A 120 -5.71 -5.07 4.28
N LYS A 121 -5.33 -3.80 4.14
CA LYS A 121 -4.43 -3.30 3.11
C LYS A 121 -3.48 -2.28 3.73
N ILE A 122 -2.20 -2.38 3.39
CA ILE A 122 -1.22 -1.33 3.67
C ILE A 122 -1.02 -0.56 2.37
N MET A 123 -1.57 0.65 2.31
CA MET A 123 -1.35 1.57 1.20
C MET A 123 -0.01 2.27 1.37
N SER A 124 0.70 2.53 0.27
CA SER A 124 1.97 3.25 0.31
C SER A 124 2.07 4.32 -0.77
N LEU A 125 2.71 5.44 -0.42
CA LEU A 125 2.95 6.56 -1.30
C LEU A 125 4.40 7.04 -1.13
N LYS A 126 5.04 7.41 -2.24
CA LYS A 126 6.37 8.03 -2.22
C LYS A 126 6.14 9.47 -1.79
N VAL A 127 6.90 9.91 -0.81
CA VAL A 127 6.85 11.28 -0.31
C VAL A 127 8.22 11.94 -0.51
N LYS A 128 8.23 13.28 -0.50
CA LYS A 128 9.49 14.01 -0.31
C LYS A 128 9.96 13.72 1.12
N GLY A 129 11.28 13.65 1.30
CA GLY A 129 11.84 13.49 2.65
C GLY A 129 11.45 14.68 3.55
N PRO A 130 11.74 14.61 4.86
CA PRO A 130 11.71 15.82 5.67
C PRO A 130 12.52 16.89 4.92
N MET A 131 11.89 18.03 4.65
CA MET A 131 12.65 19.23 4.33
C MET A 131 13.35 19.60 5.63
N ASP A 132 14.67 19.62 5.62
CA ASP A 132 15.46 20.23 6.68
C ASP A 132 15.06 21.71 6.86
#